data_AF-A0A9W4XF22-F1
#
_entry.id   AF-A0A9W4XF22-F1
#
_cell.length_a   1.000
_cell.length_b   1.000
_cell.length_c   1.000
_cell.angle_alpha   90.00
_cell.angle_beta   90.00
_cell.angle_gamma   90.00
#
_symmetry.space_group_name_H-M   'P 1'
#
loop_
_entity.id
_entity.type
_entity.pdbx_description
1 polymer ?
#
loop_
_entity_poly.entity_id
_entity_poly.type
_entity_poly.pdbx_seq_one_letter_code
_entity_poly.pdbx_strand_id
1 'polypeptide(L)'
;MLSTLDKSINHAKLLIDAYSFDKPLIIGVSGPQGSGKSYLAEHLTNELTKQYGDKNIIQFSIDDYYLTKSAQDEINSKYKDNALLQGRGLPGTHDLPLLAQTFNKIVCNYKKPWEIIQIPSYDKSAYNGLGDRSNNSQEITKPVDIVIFEGWFLGYTSIETQLINVKYFTNPETLMIHKLYNLQQINENLQQYHKIWSHISNFIIINTNDISNVFKWRLEQEHNLIKRKKIGMNDTQVKQFINRYMPIMSSSSNSLTNDELALYDRQIRLWGMDTQLRLRSTKILLINLSSVGCEIIKNLVLGGIQSVEIQDNSIIRQEDFMGQFYLPNDDSIIGNQKIPYMIDSIKEMNSRVELTTNINELNLDDISYFKKFDLVIATELNKSQIIKLNNITRSLNVPLYCCGIHGKDGYILVDLIKHVHTKTSTFKKSDRPSIGDPYNENAHKIVLDKTHDKEGFEVFKLEDTFRSFKDIFNNPRLHKMGRTHLKRIRPSLPLILTLLDMDRPINPEDTIDKSILKEKLIAQCKHLKLPIEKYVIDSAIEKFSRQAFAEFMPTSAIIGGYVVQDIIHFLSKNDLIINNLLIYDADDVSAPISQI
;
A
#
# COMPACT_ATOMS: atom_id res chain seq x y z
N MET A 1 14.76 9.58 -21.14
CA MET A 1 14.59 9.46 -19.67
C MET A 1 15.97 9.59 -19.05
N LEU A 2 16.19 10.49 -18.09
CA LEU A 2 17.51 10.66 -17.44
C LEU A 2 17.88 9.39 -16.66
N SER A 3 19.15 8.98 -16.72
CA SER A 3 19.64 7.83 -15.95
C SER A 3 19.68 8.16 -14.45
N THR A 4 19.82 7.13 -13.60
CA THR A 4 20.02 7.33 -12.15
C THR A 4 21.24 8.21 -11.88
N LEU A 5 22.34 7.99 -12.61
CA LEU A 5 23.55 8.80 -12.49
C LEU A 5 23.30 10.26 -12.86
N ASP A 6 22.60 10.54 -13.96
CA ASP A 6 22.30 11.91 -14.40
C ASP A 6 21.47 12.67 -13.35
N LYS A 7 20.46 11.98 -12.78
CA LYS A 7 19.63 12.56 -11.71
C LYS A 7 20.46 12.86 -10.45
N SER A 8 21.35 11.94 -10.07
CA SER A 8 22.23 12.12 -8.92
C SER A 8 23.22 13.26 -9.12
N ILE A 9 23.81 13.39 -10.32
CA ILE A 9 24.70 14.50 -10.67
C ILE A 9 23.94 15.83 -10.60
N ASN A 10 22.76 15.92 -11.22
CA ASN A 10 21.97 17.14 -11.21
C ASN A 10 21.56 17.55 -9.78
N HIS A 11 21.17 16.59 -8.95
CA HIS A 11 20.88 16.86 -7.54
C HIS A 11 22.11 17.33 -6.77
N ALA A 12 23.25 16.64 -6.91
CA ALA A 12 24.48 17.00 -6.22
C ALA A 12 24.98 18.40 -6.62
N LYS A 13 24.88 18.77 -7.91
CA LYS A 13 25.22 20.11 -8.40
C LYS A 13 24.43 21.20 -7.70
N LEU A 14 23.10 21.05 -7.62
CA LEU A 14 22.24 22.02 -6.94
C LEU A 14 22.64 22.20 -5.47
N LEU A 15 23.04 21.10 -4.80
CA LEU A 15 23.53 21.16 -3.43
C LEU A 15 24.86 21.89 -3.32
N ILE A 16 25.81 21.59 -4.21
CA ILE A 16 27.16 22.15 -4.22
C ILE A 16 27.12 23.65 -4.53
N ASP A 17 26.38 24.04 -5.57
CA ASP A 17 26.30 25.44 -6.04
C ASP A 17 25.67 26.36 -4.99
N ALA A 18 24.77 25.82 -4.15
CA ALA A 18 24.12 26.56 -3.07
C ALA A 18 24.89 26.50 -1.73
N TYR A 19 25.98 25.74 -1.62
CA TYR A 19 26.66 25.51 -0.35
C TYR A 19 27.67 26.62 -0.01
N SER A 20 27.64 27.14 1.22
CA SER A 20 28.55 28.21 1.65
C SER A 20 29.99 27.75 1.91
N PHE A 21 30.21 26.42 2.04
CA PHE A 21 31.52 25.82 2.34
C PHE A 21 32.18 26.37 3.61
N ASP A 22 31.40 26.64 4.67
CA ASP A 22 31.92 26.93 6.00
C ASP A 22 32.43 25.70 6.77
N LYS A 23 32.04 24.52 6.28
CA LYS A 23 32.45 23.18 6.69
C LYS A 23 32.37 22.26 5.45
N PRO A 24 32.90 21.03 5.48
CA PRO A 24 32.76 20.10 4.37
C PRO A 24 31.29 19.73 4.11
N LEU A 25 30.91 19.61 2.83
CA LEU A 25 29.63 19.07 2.40
C LEU A 25 29.72 17.54 2.36
N ILE A 26 28.88 16.86 3.14
CA ILE A 26 28.86 15.38 3.19
C ILE A 26 27.58 14.88 2.55
N ILE A 27 27.70 14.14 1.44
CA ILE A 27 26.58 13.54 0.70
C ILE A 27 26.60 12.04 0.92
N GLY A 28 25.51 11.51 1.49
CA GLY A 28 25.31 10.09 1.72
C GLY A 28 24.68 9.40 0.52
N VAL A 29 25.31 8.36 -0.03
CA VAL A 29 24.72 7.50 -1.07
C VAL A 29 24.24 6.21 -0.42
N SER A 30 22.93 6.04 -0.32
CA SER A 30 22.29 4.89 0.33
C SER A 30 21.53 4.03 -0.68
N GLY A 31 21.53 2.71 -0.50
CA GLY A 31 20.76 1.83 -1.38
C GLY A 31 20.92 0.34 -1.04
N PRO A 32 19.95 -0.51 -1.40
CA PRO A 32 19.99 -1.90 -1.01
C PRO A 32 21.13 -2.67 -1.68
N GLN A 33 21.40 -3.89 -1.21
CA GLN A 33 22.45 -4.74 -1.78
C GLN A 33 22.20 -4.99 -3.28
N GLY A 34 23.25 -4.95 -4.10
CA GLY A 34 23.15 -5.15 -5.55
C GLY A 34 22.61 -3.96 -6.36
N SER A 35 22.10 -2.90 -5.73
CA SER A 35 21.49 -1.72 -6.40
C SER A 35 22.42 -0.86 -7.27
N GLY A 36 23.73 -1.14 -7.28
CA GLY A 36 24.71 -0.31 -7.98
C GLY A 36 25.17 0.94 -7.20
N LYS A 37 24.84 1.07 -5.91
CA LYS A 37 25.23 2.23 -5.07
C LYS A 37 26.74 2.58 -5.10
N SER A 38 27.63 1.59 -5.06
CA SER A 38 29.07 1.83 -5.09
C SER A 38 29.54 2.30 -6.49
N TYR A 39 28.93 1.77 -7.55
CA TYR A 39 29.14 2.27 -8.92
C TYR A 39 28.67 3.71 -9.05
N LEU A 40 27.48 4.04 -8.51
CA LEU A 40 26.95 5.39 -8.50
C LEU A 40 27.87 6.35 -7.74
N ALA A 41 28.32 5.98 -6.54
CA ALA A 41 29.21 6.80 -5.71
C ALA A 41 30.55 7.10 -6.40
N GLU A 42 31.18 6.10 -7.03
CA GLU A 42 32.42 6.26 -7.79
C GLU A 42 32.24 7.20 -8.99
N HIS A 43 31.21 6.97 -9.81
CA HIS A 43 30.97 7.77 -11.01
C HIS A 43 30.52 9.19 -10.68
N LEU A 44 29.70 9.35 -9.63
CA LEU A 44 29.32 10.65 -9.12
C LEU A 44 30.55 11.44 -8.67
N THR A 45 31.45 10.83 -7.89
CA THR A 45 32.71 11.46 -7.47
C THR A 45 33.53 11.90 -8.68
N ASN A 46 33.76 11.00 -9.64
CA ASN A 46 34.56 11.29 -10.83
C ASN A 46 34.00 12.47 -11.65
N GLU A 47 32.68 12.51 -11.86
CA GLU A 47 32.05 13.58 -12.62
C GLU A 47 32.06 14.91 -11.86
N LEU A 48 31.82 14.89 -10.54
CA LEU A 48 31.91 16.09 -9.72
C LEU A 48 33.34 16.62 -9.65
N THR A 49 34.36 15.77 -9.55
CA THR A 49 35.77 16.19 -9.55
C THR A 49 36.17 16.85 -10.86
N LYS A 50 35.64 16.38 -12.00
CA LYS A 50 35.89 17.02 -13.31
C LYS A 50 35.24 18.41 -13.40
N GLN A 51 34.05 18.58 -12.83
CA GLN A 51 33.29 19.83 -12.92
C GLN A 51 33.70 20.88 -11.90
N TYR A 52 34.04 20.45 -10.69
CA TYR A 52 34.45 21.28 -9.56
C TYR A 52 35.92 21.01 -9.23
N GLY A 53 36.80 21.18 -10.22
CA GLY A 53 38.23 20.83 -10.09
C GLY A 53 39.01 21.67 -9.07
N ASP A 54 38.44 22.77 -8.61
CA ASP A 54 38.94 23.60 -7.51
C ASP A 54 38.60 23.01 -6.12
N LYS A 55 37.64 22.09 -6.03
CA LYS A 55 37.21 21.44 -4.80
C LYS A 55 37.93 20.11 -4.59
N ASN A 56 38.36 19.84 -3.37
CA ASN A 56 38.83 18.53 -2.97
C ASN A 56 37.64 17.62 -2.62
N ILE A 57 37.37 16.67 -3.51
CA ILE A 57 36.29 15.70 -3.37
C ILE A 57 36.88 14.32 -3.09
N ILE A 58 36.39 13.67 -2.03
CA ILE A 58 36.80 12.32 -1.66
C ILE A 58 35.60 11.38 -1.58
N GLN A 59 35.85 10.09 -1.72
CA GLN A 59 34.84 9.06 -1.60
C GLN A 59 35.34 7.91 -0.73
N PHE A 60 34.49 7.45 0.19
CA PHE A 60 34.74 6.24 0.96
C PHE A 60 33.42 5.59 1.38
N SER A 61 33.49 4.33 1.83
CA SER A 61 32.34 3.53 2.19
C SER A 61 32.31 3.24 3.68
N ILE A 62 31.12 3.01 4.24
CA ILE A 62 31.01 2.44 5.58
C ILE A 62 31.65 1.05 5.63
N ASP A 63 31.68 0.33 4.50
CA ASP A 63 32.33 -0.98 4.37
C ASP A 63 33.85 -0.91 4.62
N ASP A 64 34.49 0.25 4.44
CA ASP A 64 35.92 0.43 4.75
C ASP A 64 36.20 0.38 6.26
N TYR A 65 35.16 0.56 7.06
CA TYR A 65 35.17 0.59 8.51
C TYR A 65 34.58 -0.67 9.13
N TYR A 66 34.54 -1.79 8.42
CA TYR A 66 34.29 -3.07 9.08
C TYR A 66 35.34 -3.33 10.17
N LEU A 67 34.93 -4.09 11.20
CA LEU A 67 35.83 -4.56 12.25
C LEU A 67 36.96 -5.42 11.65
N THR A 68 38.14 -5.36 12.27
CA THR A 68 39.22 -6.31 11.96
C THR A 68 38.73 -7.74 12.21
N LYS A 69 39.37 -8.73 11.58
CA LYS A 69 39.02 -10.14 11.75
C LYS A 69 39.02 -10.52 13.24
N SER A 70 40.02 -10.09 14.00
CA SER A 70 40.10 -10.36 15.44
C SER A 70 38.89 -9.80 16.20
N ALA A 71 38.52 -8.54 15.97
CA ALA A 71 37.37 -7.93 16.63
C ALA A 71 36.03 -8.54 16.16
N GLN A 72 35.93 -8.93 14.89
CA GLN A 72 34.75 -9.64 14.38
C GLN A 72 34.60 -11.03 15.01
N ASP A 73 35.70 -11.74 15.29
CA ASP A 73 35.67 -13.03 16.00
C ASP A 73 35.19 -12.89 17.45
N GLU A 74 35.52 -11.78 18.11
CA GLU A 74 34.99 -11.45 19.44
C GLU A 74 33.47 -11.24 19.39
N ILE A 75 32.96 -10.51 18.38
CA ILE A 75 31.52 -10.34 18.16
C ILE A 75 30.85 -11.69 17.86
N ASN A 76 31.45 -12.51 16.99
CA ASN A 76 30.94 -13.85 16.66
C ASN A 76 30.84 -14.71 17.93
N SER A 77 31.86 -14.65 18.80
CA SER A 77 31.95 -15.39 20.06
C SER A 77 31.00 -14.88 21.14
N LYS A 78 30.75 -13.57 21.18
CA LYS A 78 29.81 -12.94 22.12
C LYS A 78 28.36 -13.26 21.75
N TYR A 79 28.05 -13.31 20.46
CA TYR A 79 26.69 -13.50 19.94
C TYR A 79 26.52 -14.79 19.13
N LYS A 80 27.01 -15.92 19.67
CA LYS A 80 27.02 -17.24 18.98
C LYS A 80 25.66 -17.66 18.41
N ASP A 81 24.57 -17.35 19.12
CA ASP A 81 23.21 -17.71 18.70
C ASP A 81 22.54 -16.67 17.76
N ASN A 82 23.25 -15.58 17.44
CA ASN A 82 22.76 -14.53 16.56
C ASN A 82 23.41 -14.63 15.18
N ALA A 83 22.79 -15.38 14.27
CA ALA A 83 23.22 -15.51 12.87
C ALA A 83 23.35 -14.17 12.13
N LEU A 84 22.64 -13.12 12.58
CA LEU A 84 22.75 -11.78 11.99
C LEU A 84 24.09 -11.11 12.31
N LEU A 85 24.76 -11.47 13.40
CA LEU A 85 26.07 -10.91 13.77
C LEU A 85 27.25 -11.81 13.41
N GLN A 86 26.99 -12.98 12.81
CA GLN A 86 28.04 -13.87 12.33
C GLN A 86 28.64 -13.35 11.01
N GLY A 87 29.75 -12.61 11.13
CA GLY A 87 30.46 -11.96 10.03
C GLY A 87 30.02 -10.50 9.78
N ARG A 88 30.72 -9.83 8.86
CA ARG A 88 30.52 -8.39 8.56
C ARG A 88 29.20 -8.08 7.84
N GLY A 89 28.76 -6.82 7.90
CA GLY A 89 27.70 -6.26 7.05
C GLY A 89 26.58 -5.52 7.79
N LEU A 90 26.10 -6.11 8.89
CA LEU A 90 24.96 -5.59 9.64
C LEU A 90 25.38 -4.65 10.78
N PRO A 91 24.46 -3.84 11.32
CA PRO A 91 24.73 -2.97 12.46
C PRO A 91 25.38 -3.72 13.64
N GLY A 92 26.48 -3.17 14.15
CA GLY A 92 27.31 -3.79 15.20
C GLY A 92 28.57 -4.49 14.68
N THR A 93 28.81 -4.49 13.36
CA THR A 93 30.01 -5.09 12.73
C THR A 93 31.00 -4.06 12.18
N HIS A 94 30.88 -2.80 12.61
CA HIS A 94 31.71 -1.69 12.13
C HIS A 94 32.47 -1.03 13.29
N ASP A 95 33.66 -0.53 13.00
CA ASP A 95 34.51 0.26 13.89
C ASP A 95 34.00 1.71 13.95
N LEU A 96 32.88 1.89 14.67
CA LEU A 96 32.24 3.19 14.83
C LEU A 96 33.12 4.25 15.50
N PRO A 97 33.96 3.92 16.51
CA PRO A 97 34.89 4.89 17.07
C PRO A 97 35.86 5.45 16.02
N LEU A 98 36.44 4.59 15.18
CA LEU A 98 37.34 5.02 14.11
C LEU A 98 36.59 5.87 13.06
N LEU A 99 35.39 5.44 12.65
CA LEU A 99 34.57 6.19 11.69
C LEU A 99 34.18 7.58 12.20
N ALA A 100 33.73 7.67 13.46
CA ALA A 100 33.42 8.93 14.10
C ALA A 100 34.66 9.84 14.21
N GLN A 101 35.82 9.27 14.54
CA GLN A 101 37.07 10.01 14.58
C GLN A 101 37.44 10.56 13.19
N THR A 102 37.27 9.79 12.12
CA THR A 102 37.51 10.27 10.75
C THR A 102 36.60 11.45 10.41
N PHE A 103 35.29 11.34 10.61
CA PHE A 103 34.36 12.44 10.35
C PHE A 103 34.68 13.69 11.16
N ASN A 104 34.99 13.52 12.46
CA ASN A 104 35.38 14.63 13.32
C ASN A 104 36.66 15.30 12.82
N LYS A 105 37.68 14.57 12.42
CA LYS A 105 38.90 15.15 11.85
C LYS A 105 38.61 15.91 10.56
N ILE A 106 37.84 15.32 9.64
CA ILE A 106 37.45 15.97 8.37
C ILE A 106 36.74 17.30 8.63
N VAL A 107 35.75 17.32 9.54
CA VAL A 107 34.94 18.51 9.82
C VAL A 107 35.70 19.54 10.66
N CYS A 108 36.36 19.12 11.74
CA CYS A 108 37.01 20.03 12.69
C CYS A 108 38.33 20.61 12.17
N ASN A 109 39.03 19.91 11.26
CA ASN A 109 40.29 20.38 10.70
C ASN A 109 40.10 21.24 9.44
N TYR A 110 38.89 21.35 8.91
CA TYR A 110 38.60 22.01 7.63
C TYR A 110 39.12 23.45 7.51
N LYS A 111 39.03 24.25 8.59
CA LYS A 111 39.56 25.64 8.66
C LYS A 111 40.83 25.77 9.51
N LYS A 112 41.46 24.66 9.90
CA LYS A 112 42.70 24.62 10.71
C LYS A 112 43.88 24.15 9.84
N PRO A 113 45.13 24.26 10.32
CA PRO A 113 46.24 23.57 9.69
C PRO A 113 45.89 22.09 9.49
N TRP A 114 46.00 21.62 8.25
CA TRP A 114 45.49 20.29 7.88
C TRP A 114 46.39 19.20 8.45
N GLU A 115 45.79 18.30 9.22
CA GLU A 115 46.44 17.07 9.66
C GLU A 115 46.11 15.96 8.66
N ILE A 116 47.13 15.19 8.28
CA ILE A 116 46.94 14.05 7.38
C ILE A 116 45.96 13.05 8.02
N ILE A 117 44.90 12.72 7.27
CA ILE A 117 43.87 11.75 7.69
C ILE A 117 44.06 10.47 6.87
N GLN A 118 44.09 9.33 7.54
CA GLN A 118 44.14 8.02 6.90
C GLN A 118 42.76 7.37 6.95
N ILE A 119 42.17 7.13 5.78
CA ILE A 119 40.93 6.38 5.65
C ILE A 119 41.32 4.91 5.41
N PRO A 120 40.86 3.97 6.26
CA PRO A 120 41.20 2.56 6.10
C PRO A 120 40.63 2.01 4.78
N SER A 121 41.17 0.88 4.34
CA SER A 121 40.55 0.06 3.31
C SER A 121 40.28 -1.34 3.87
N TYR A 122 39.23 -2.00 3.37
CA TYR A 122 38.85 -3.34 3.83
C TYR A 122 38.99 -4.39 2.72
N ASP A 123 39.82 -5.42 2.96
CA ASP A 123 39.96 -6.54 2.05
C ASP A 123 38.90 -7.60 2.34
N LYS A 124 37.85 -7.63 1.52
CA LYS A 124 36.74 -8.59 1.59
C LYS A 124 37.15 -10.04 1.27
N SER A 125 38.33 -10.26 0.66
CA SER A 125 38.84 -11.57 0.24
C SER A 125 39.76 -12.23 1.25
N ALA A 126 40.34 -11.46 2.17
CA ALA A 126 41.19 -11.96 3.24
C ALA A 126 40.50 -13.07 4.07
N TYR A 127 41.30 -13.96 4.65
CA TYR A 127 40.81 -15.10 5.45
C TYR A 127 39.69 -15.90 4.75
N ASN A 128 39.91 -16.32 3.51
CA ASN A 128 38.95 -17.09 2.71
C ASN A 128 37.59 -16.39 2.54
N GLY A 129 37.59 -15.07 2.37
CA GLY A 129 36.38 -14.27 2.17
C GLY A 129 35.70 -13.79 3.46
N LEU A 130 36.23 -14.13 4.64
CA LEU A 130 35.77 -13.58 5.93
C LEU A 130 36.12 -12.10 6.10
N GLY A 131 37.20 -11.67 5.44
CA GLY A 131 37.66 -10.30 5.32
C GLY A 131 38.48 -9.80 6.52
N ASP A 132 39.30 -8.78 6.27
CA ASP A 132 40.05 -8.06 7.31
C ASP A 132 40.43 -6.66 6.82
N ARG A 133 40.86 -5.80 7.74
CA ARG A 133 41.39 -4.48 7.40
C ARG A 133 42.68 -4.64 6.59
N SER A 134 42.75 -3.91 5.49
CA SER A 134 43.93 -3.88 4.62
C SER A 134 45.03 -3.03 5.23
N ASN A 135 46.28 -3.31 4.86
CA ASN A 135 47.42 -2.43 5.15
C ASN A 135 47.41 -1.17 4.27
N ASN A 136 46.58 -1.14 3.23
CA ASN A 136 46.38 0.03 2.39
C ASN A 136 45.39 0.99 3.03
N SER A 137 45.68 2.28 2.93
CA SER A 137 44.79 3.37 3.33
C SER A 137 44.79 4.47 2.28
N GLN A 138 43.67 5.19 2.19
CA GLN A 138 43.60 6.41 1.42
C GLN A 138 44.09 7.56 2.29
N GLU A 139 45.18 8.19 1.88
CA GLU A 139 45.77 9.33 2.57
C GLU A 139 45.16 10.65 2.08
N ILE A 140 44.63 11.43 3.01
CA ILE A 140 44.04 12.74 2.74
C ILE A 140 44.99 13.83 3.24
N THR A 141 45.70 14.46 2.31
CA THR A 141 46.78 15.41 2.60
C THR A 141 46.38 16.88 2.56
N LYS A 142 45.15 17.20 2.13
CA LYS A 142 44.62 18.57 2.03
C LYS A 142 43.16 18.65 2.51
N PRO A 143 42.67 19.84 2.90
CA PRO A 143 41.28 20.05 3.31
C PRO A 143 40.27 19.48 2.32
N VAL A 144 39.21 18.87 2.83
CA VAL A 144 38.17 18.19 2.05
C VAL A 144 36.94 19.09 1.96
N ASP A 145 36.57 19.48 0.75
CA ASP A 145 35.36 20.29 0.52
C ASP A 145 34.11 19.42 0.47
N ILE A 146 34.20 18.25 -0.17
CA ILE A 146 33.06 17.37 -0.43
C ILE A 146 33.42 15.92 -0.12
N VAL A 147 32.55 15.23 0.62
CA VAL A 147 32.65 13.80 0.90
C VAL A 147 31.46 13.08 0.27
N ILE A 148 31.73 12.10 -0.58
CA ILE A 148 30.74 11.11 -1.03
C ILE A 148 30.89 9.87 -0.14
N PHE A 149 29.93 9.68 0.77
CA PHE A 149 29.96 8.56 1.71
C PHE A 149 28.89 7.54 1.35
N GLU A 150 29.25 6.28 1.11
CA GLU A 150 28.30 5.26 0.65
C GLU A 150 28.11 4.09 1.62
N GLY A 151 26.92 3.49 1.59
CA GLY A 151 26.61 2.29 2.39
C GLY A 151 25.18 1.82 2.18
N TRP A 152 24.88 0.57 2.55
CA TRP A 152 23.58 0.00 2.21
C TRP A 152 22.43 0.45 3.14
N PHE A 153 22.76 0.94 4.34
CA PHE A 153 21.81 1.37 5.37
C PHE A 153 22.12 2.77 5.92
N LEU A 154 22.81 3.61 5.14
CA LEU A 154 23.08 4.98 5.60
C LEU A 154 21.75 5.71 5.83
N GLY A 155 21.64 6.38 6.97
CA GLY A 155 20.43 7.09 7.40
C GLY A 155 19.38 6.23 8.11
N TYR A 156 19.63 4.93 8.30
CA TYR A 156 18.70 4.06 9.03
C TYR A 156 18.83 4.30 10.53
N THR A 157 17.69 4.43 11.22
CA THR A 157 17.63 4.63 12.66
C THR A 157 16.97 3.44 13.35
N SER A 158 17.29 3.26 14.63
CA SER A 158 16.58 2.28 15.47
C SER A 158 15.12 2.67 15.61
N ILE A 159 14.23 1.68 15.60
CA ILE A 159 12.82 1.84 15.93
C ILE A 159 12.55 1.44 17.39
N GLU A 160 11.41 1.84 17.94
CA GLU A 160 11.02 1.44 19.30
C GLU A 160 10.85 -0.08 19.41
N THR A 161 11.24 -0.64 20.57
CA THR A 161 11.17 -2.09 20.83
C THR A 161 9.77 -2.66 20.62
N GLN A 162 8.73 -1.91 20.98
CA GLN A 162 7.34 -2.31 20.76
C GLN A 162 7.03 -2.47 19.27
N LEU A 163 7.54 -1.56 18.43
CA LEU A 163 7.35 -1.61 16.97
C LEU A 163 8.09 -2.79 16.33
N ILE A 164 9.27 -3.14 16.84
CA ILE A 164 9.98 -4.36 16.39
C ILE A 164 9.13 -5.60 16.67
N ASN A 165 8.56 -5.69 17.88
CA ASN A 165 7.72 -6.82 18.26
C ASN A 165 6.51 -6.92 17.34
N VAL A 166 5.82 -5.80 17.10
CA VAL A 166 4.68 -5.74 16.17
C VAL A 166 5.12 -6.20 14.78
N LYS A 167 6.17 -5.59 14.19
CA LYS A 167 6.70 -5.97 12.87
C LYS A 167 7.03 -7.47 12.80
N TYR A 168 7.68 -8.00 13.84
CA TYR A 168 8.08 -9.40 13.92
C TYR A 168 6.88 -10.37 13.87
N PHE A 169 5.80 -10.06 14.57
CA PHE A 169 4.61 -10.90 14.59
C PHE A 169 3.70 -10.68 13.38
N THR A 170 3.78 -9.55 12.69
CA THR A 170 2.97 -9.26 11.50
C THR A 170 3.63 -9.64 10.17
N ASN A 171 4.97 -9.73 10.10
CA ASN A 171 5.70 -10.06 8.87
C ASN A 171 6.48 -11.40 8.98
N PRO A 172 5.78 -12.55 8.98
CA PRO A 172 6.39 -13.85 9.27
C PRO A 172 7.37 -14.33 8.20
N GLU A 173 7.17 -13.96 6.94
CA GLU A 173 7.97 -14.46 5.81
C GLU A 173 9.42 -13.95 5.83
N THR A 174 9.66 -12.72 6.31
CA THR A 174 11.02 -12.13 6.32
C THR A 174 11.63 -11.96 7.71
N LEU A 175 10.85 -11.75 8.77
CA LEU A 175 11.39 -11.49 10.11
C LEU A 175 11.46 -12.73 10.99
N MET A 176 10.48 -13.65 10.89
CA MET A 176 10.41 -14.84 11.75
C MET A 176 11.40 -15.96 11.37
N ILE A 177 12.17 -15.78 10.30
CA ILE A 177 13.34 -16.63 10.01
C ILE A 177 14.48 -16.40 11.01
N HIS A 178 14.45 -15.29 11.76
CA HIS A 178 15.36 -14.96 12.85
C HIS A 178 14.62 -14.95 14.17
N LYS A 179 15.33 -15.12 15.29
CA LYS A 179 14.72 -14.99 16.63
C LYS A 179 14.47 -13.52 16.93
N LEU A 180 13.35 -13.18 17.58
CA LEU A 180 12.99 -11.79 17.92
C LEU A 180 14.11 -11.03 18.65
N TYR A 181 14.73 -11.63 19.66
CA TYR A 181 15.81 -10.98 20.41
C TYR A 181 17.07 -10.72 19.56
N ASN A 182 17.31 -11.50 18.50
CA ASN A 182 18.40 -11.24 17.56
C ASN A 182 18.14 -9.97 16.74
N LEU A 183 16.87 -9.73 16.36
CA LEU A 183 16.45 -8.53 15.64
C LEU A 183 16.44 -7.30 16.55
N GLN A 184 16.01 -7.47 17.80
CA GLN A 184 16.12 -6.42 18.83
C GLN A 184 17.58 -6.01 19.04
N GLN A 185 18.51 -6.97 19.11
CA GLN A 185 19.94 -6.67 19.23
C GLN A 185 20.48 -5.86 18.05
N ILE A 186 20.07 -6.19 16.83
CA ILE A 186 20.45 -5.43 15.62
C ILE A 186 19.88 -4.01 15.67
N ASN A 187 18.64 -3.85 16.14
CA ASN A 187 18.02 -2.54 16.29
C ASN A 187 18.68 -1.69 17.39
N GLU A 188 19.09 -2.29 18.50
CA GLU A 188 19.90 -1.61 19.52
C GLU A 188 21.24 -1.15 18.94
N ASN A 189 21.90 -2.01 18.14
CA ASN A 189 23.15 -1.63 17.47
C ASN A 189 22.96 -0.41 16.55
N LEU A 190 21.81 -0.28 15.86
CA LEU A 190 21.50 0.87 15.01
C LEU A 190 21.51 2.21 15.75
N GLN A 191 21.20 2.24 17.05
CA GLN A 191 21.23 3.48 17.84
C GLN A 191 22.59 4.17 17.79
N GLN A 192 23.67 3.38 17.75
CA GLN A 192 25.05 3.89 17.76
C GLN A 192 25.40 4.63 16.46
N TYR A 193 24.72 4.32 15.36
CA TYR A 193 24.99 4.91 14.04
C TYR A 193 24.39 6.31 13.87
N HIS A 194 23.43 6.72 14.71
CA HIS A 194 22.80 8.04 14.64
C HIS A 194 23.84 9.18 14.70
N LYS A 195 24.89 9.01 15.51
CA LYS A 195 26.00 9.98 15.61
C LYS A 195 26.74 10.12 14.28
N ILE A 196 26.93 9.03 13.56
CA ILE A 196 27.57 9.06 12.23
C ILE A 196 26.67 9.78 11.23
N TRP A 197 25.38 9.47 11.23
CA TRP A 197 24.41 10.08 10.31
C TRP A 197 24.29 11.59 10.49
N SER A 198 24.48 12.11 11.71
CA SER A 198 24.43 13.56 11.96
C SER A 198 25.53 14.38 11.25
N HIS A 199 26.56 13.73 10.71
CA HIS A 199 27.55 14.39 9.86
C HIS A 199 27.07 14.53 8.41
N ILE A 200 26.14 13.69 7.95
CA ILE A 200 25.65 13.68 6.57
C ILE A 200 24.69 14.85 6.38
N SER A 201 24.97 15.69 5.38
CA SER A 201 24.16 16.88 5.09
C SER A 201 22.96 16.56 4.22
N ASN A 202 23.14 15.67 3.23
CA ASN A 202 22.10 15.29 2.27
C ASN A 202 22.26 13.84 1.84
N PHE A 203 21.17 13.22 1.36
CA PHE A 203 21.17 11.84 0.90
C PHE A 203 20.73 11.71 -0.56
N ILE A 204 21.41 10.82 -1.28
CA ILE A 204 20.97 10.24 -2.55
C ILE A 204 20.60 8.79 -2.26
N ILE A 205 19.32 8.45 -2.40
CA ILE A 205 18.80 7.12 -2.05
C ILE A 205 18.36 6.38 -3.30
N ILE A 206 18.97 5.21 -3.55
CA ILE A 206 18.48 4.26 -4.55
C ILE A 206 17.39 3.40 -3.90
N ASN A 207 16.14 3.61 -4.32
CA ASN A 207 14.99 2.86 -3.81
C ASN A 207 14.42 1.89 -4.86
N THR A 208 13.68 0.88 -4.40
CA THR A 208 12.95 -0.08 -5.23
C THR A 208 11.49 -0.16 -4.79
N ASN A 209 10.57 -0.25 -5.76
CA ASN A 209 9.14 -0.42 -5.47
C ASN A 209 8.81 -1.85 -5.02
N ASP A 210 9.70 -2.80 -5.30
CA ASP A 210 9.59 -4.19 -4.85
C ASP A 210 10.94 -4.67 -4.29
N ILE A 211 10.92 -5.12 -3.04
CA ILE A 211 12.09 -5.64 -2.32
C ILE A 211 12.67 -6.90 -3.01
N SER A 212 11.85 -7.63 -3.79
CA SER A 212 12.28 -8.81 -4.55
C SER A 212 13.36 -8.48 -5.59
N ASN A 213 13.39 -7.22 -6.07
CA ASN A 213 14.41 -6.74 -7.00
C ASN A 213 15.83 -6.84 -6.42
N VAL A 214 15.98 -6.75 -5.09
CA VAL A 214 17.28 -6.89 -4.42
C VAL A 214 17.89 -8.26 -4.70
N PHE A 215 17.08 -9.32 -4.69
CA PHE A 215 17.55 -10.66 -5.05
C PHE A 215 17.96 -10.72 -6.52
N LYS A 216 17.14 -10.17 -7.42
CA LYS A 216 17.42 -10.15 -8.85
C LYS A 216 18.73 -9.41 -9.17
N TRP A 217 18.90 -8.21 -8.63
CA TRP A 217 20.11 -7.41 -8.83
C TRP A 217 21.36 -8.10 -8.28
N ARG A 218 21.25 -8.73 -7.11
CA ARG A 218 22.36 -9.48 -6.53
C ARG A 218 22.71 -10.73 -7.34
N LEU A 219 21.73 -11.47 -7.83
CA LEU A 219 21.93 -12.63 -8.70
C LEU A 219 22.63 -12.22 -10.00
N GLU A 220 22.15 -11.16 -10.66
CA GLU A 220 22.78 -10.62 -11.87
C GLU A 220 24.24 -10.21 -11.62
N GLN A 221 24.51 -9.55 -10.48
CA GLN A 221 25.87 -9.17 -10.08
C GLN A 221 26.78 -10.39 -9.91
N GLU A 222 26.33 -11.43 -9.20
CA GLU A 222 27.13 -12.64 -8.94
C GLU A 222 27.32 -13.48 -10.20
N HIS A 223 26.30 -13.62 -11.06
CA HIS A 223 26.45 -14.28 -12.36
C HIS A 223 27.48 -13.57 -13.24
N ASN A 224 27.50 -12.25 -13.25
CA ASN A 224 28.50 -11.47 -13.97
C ASN A 224 29.91 -11.64 -13.38
N LEU A 225 30.02 -11.74 -12.05
CA LEU A 225 31.30 -12.00 -11.38
C LEU A 225 31.83 -13.40 -11.71
N ILE A 226 30.98 -14.43 -11.66
CA ILE A 226 31.34 -15.82 -12.02
C ILE A 226 31.78 -15.89 -13.49
N LYS A 227 31.07 -15.23 -14.40
CA LYS A 227 31.47 -15.16 -15.82
C LYS A 227 32.86 -14.56 -16.01
N ARG A 228 33.20 -13.53 -15.23
CA ARG A 228 34.49 -12.80 -15.36
C ARG A 228 35.65 -13.45 -14.62
N LYS A 229 35.43 -13.93 -13.41
CA LYS A 229 36.49 -14.38 -12.48
C LYS A 229 36.40 -15.86 -12.10
N LYS A 230 35.38 -16.59 -12.55
CA LYS A 230 35.07 -17.99 -12.19
C LYS A 230 34.93 -18.26 -10.68
N ILE A 231 34.72 -17.19 -9.89
CA ILE A 231 34.56 -17.21 -8.44
C ILE A 231 33.34 -16.35 -8.12
N GLY A 232 32.46 -16.83 -7.23
CA GLY A 232 31.26 -16.11 -6.81
C GLY A 232 30.28 -17.02 -6.06
N MET A 233 29.17 -16.45 -5.60
CA MET A 233 28.10 -17.21 -4.92
C MET A 233 27.15 -17.85 -5.94
N ASN A 234 26.73 -19.09 -5.67
CA ASN A 234 25.61 -19.69 -6.40
C ASN A 234 24.27 -19.09 -5.94
N ASP A 235 23.18 -19.36 -6.68
CA ASP A 235 21.86 -18.78 -6.44
C ASP A 235 21.32 -19.04 -5.02
N THR A 236 21.58 -20.23 -4.46
CA THR A 236 21.18 -20.58 -3.09
C THR A 236 21.96 -19.77 -2.06
N GLN A 237 23.26 -19.60 -2.25
CA GLN A 237 24.13 -18.78 -1.41
C GLN A 237 23.74 -17.30 -1.51
N VAL A 238 23.36 -16.81 -2.69
CA VAL A 238 22.83 -15.44 -2.86
C VAL A 238 21.55 -15.24 -2.06
N LYS A 239 20.63 -16.20 -2.11
CA LYS A 239 19.38 -16.13 -1.33
C LYS A 239 19.65 -16.08 0.18
N GLN A 240 20.55 -16.94 0.68
CA GLN A 240 20.97 -16.93 2.09
C GLN A 240 21.64 -15.62 2.48
N PHE A 241 22.52 -15.10 1.61
CA PHE A 241 23.19 -13.82 1.81
C PHE A 241 22.18 -12.67 1.93
N ILE A 242 21.25 -12.55 0.98
CA ILE A 242 20.25 -11.46 0.98
C ILE A 242 19.26 -11.59 2.14
N ASN A 243 18.81 -12.81 2.47
CA ASN A 243 17.91 -13.06 3.61
C ASN A 243 18.47 -12.49 4.93
N ARG A 244 19.79 -12.50 5.12
CA ARG A 244 20.42 -11.90 6.30
C ARG A 244 20.19 -10.37 6.40
N TYR A 245 20.08 -9.66 5.28
CA TYR A 245 19.86 -8.20 5.26
C TYR A 245 18.39 -7.80 5.19
N MET A 246 17.52 -8.70 4.71
CA MET A 246 16.09 -8.44 4.54
C MET A 246 15.39 -7.85 5.76
N PRO A 247 15.64 -8.30 7.01
CA PRO A 247 14.93 -7.76 8.17
C PRO A 247 15.07 -6.26 8.37
N ILE A 248 16.21 -5.69 8.02
CA ILE A 248 16.46 -4.25 8.14
C ILE A 248 15.92 -3.51 6.91
N MET A 249 16.07 -4.07 5.71
CA MET A 249 15.57 -3.44 4.48
C MET A 249 14.03 -3.38 4.45
N SER A 250 13.33 -4.43 4.87
CA SER A 250 11.86 -4.44 4.93
C SER A 250 11.31 -3.51 6.03
N SER A 251 12.13 -3.15 7.01
CA SER A 251 11.71 -2.29 8.11
C SER A 251 11.64 -0.79 7.76
N SER A 252 12.25 -0.37 6.65
CA SER A 252 12.53 1.04 6.32
C SER A 252 11.89 1.54 5.02
N SER A 253 11.59 0.67 4.05
CA SER A 253 11.08 1.11 2.74
C SER A 253 9.56 1.33 2.69
N ASN A 254 8.83 1.06 3.77
CA ASN A 254 7.37 1.20 3.87
C ASN A 254 6.93 1.41 5.34
N SER A 255 7.58 2.27 6.12
CA SER A 255 7.14 2.52 7.50
C SER A 255 6.24 3.74 7.62
N LEU A 256 5.16 3.61 8.39
CA LEU A 256 4.44 4.74 8.96
C LEU A 256 5.40 5.54 9.86
N THR A 257 5.30 6.86 9.81
CA THR A 257 5.96 7.77 10.75
C THR A 257 5.48 7.50 12.19
N ASN A 258 6.26 7.89 13.21
CA ASN A 258 5.86 7.69 14.61
C ASN A 258 4.50 8.34 14.93
N ASP A 259 4.23 9.51 14.34
CA ASP A 259 2.94 10.18 14.48
C ASP A 259 1.80 9.39 13.83
N GLU A 260 2.03 8.80 12.65
CA GLU A 260 1.04 7.94 11.98
C GLU A 260 0.78 6.65 12.77
N LEU A 261 1.82 6.08 13.37
CA LEU A 261 1.68 4.92 14.25
C LEU A 261 0.83 5.26 15.47
N ALA A 262 1.04 6.41 16.09
CA ALA A 262 0.23 6.87 17.21
C ALA A 262 -1.23 7.18 16.80
N LEU A 263 -1.41 7.83 15.65
CA LEU A 263 -2.73 8.19 15.12
C LEU A 263 -3.56 6.95 14.77
N TYR A 264 -2.94 5.95 14.13
CA TYR A 264 -3.61 4.74 13.67
C TYR A 264 -3.41 3.54 14.60
N ASP A 265 -2.89 3.73 15.83
CA ASP A 265 -2.58 2.62 16.76
C ASP A 265 -3.77 1.66 16.96
N ARG A 266 -4.96 2.21 17.22
CA ARG A 266 -6.18 1.40 17.41
C ARG A 266 -6.57 0.61 16.16
N GLN A 267 -6.41 1.22 14.99
CA GLN A 267 -6.72 0.63 13.69
C GLN A 267 -5.73 -0.49 13.34
N ILE A 268 -4.43 -0.23 13.54
CA ILE A 268 -3.35 -1.19 13.36
C ILE A 268 -3.54 -2.41 14.28
N ARG A 269 -4.02 -2.21 15.52
CA ARG A 269 -4.36 -3.32 16.43
C ARG A 269 -5.51 -4.18 15.92
N LEU A 270 -6.44 -3.61 15.16
CA LEU A 270 -7.62 -4.31 14.64
C LEU A 270 -7.30 -5.13 13.40
N TRP A 271 -6.67 -4.52 12.38
CA TRP A 271 -6.46 -5.15 11.06
C TRP A 271 -5.00 -5.40 10.69
N GLY A 272 -4.06 -5.06 11.57
CA GLY A 272 -2.64 -5.32 11.39
C GLY A 272 -1.91 -4.25 10.57
N MET A 273 -0.60 -4.15 10.81
CA MET A 273 0.26 -3.16 10.18
C MET A 273 0.31 -3.29 8.66
N ASP A 274 0.38 -4.53 8.13
CA ASP A 274 0.47 -4.74 6.68
C ASP A 274 -0.78 -4.26 5.94
N THR A 275 -1.95 -4.39 6.56
CA THR A 275 -3.20 -3.84 6.03
C THR A 275 -3.15 -2.32 6.03
N GLN A 276 -2.66 -1.69 7.10
CA GLN A 276 -2.50 -0.24 7.16
C GLN A 276 -1.53 0.27 6.09
N LEU A 277 -0.43 -0.45 5.84
CA LEU A 277 0.53 -0.11 4.80
C LEU A 277 -0.06 -0.25 3.39
N ARG A 278 -0.83 -1.31 3.13
CA ARG A 278 -1.53 -1.47 1.86
C ARG A 278 -2.60 -0.41 1.66
N LEU A 279 -3.36 -0.09 2.70
CA LEU A 279 -4.32 1.00 2.68
C LEU A 279 -3.62 2.32 2.36
N ARG A 280 -2.51 2.63 3.05
CA ARG A 280 -1.70 3.82 2.77
C ARG A 280 -1.20 3.86 1.32
N SER A 281 -0.70 2.74 0.76
CA SER A 281 -0.17 2.75 -0.61
C SER A 281 -1.22 2.74 -1.72
N THR A 282 -2.50 2.48 -1.41
CA THR A 282 -3.58 2.36 -2.40
C THR A 282 -4.01 3.75 -2.86
N LYS A 283 -4.11 3.96 -4.17
CA LYS A 283 -4.74 5.15 -4.75
C LYS A 283 -6.18 4.85 -5.17
N ILE A 284 -7.14 5.54 -4.55
CA ILE A 284 -8.58 5.30 -4.76
C ILE A 284 -9.19 6.42 -5.62
N LEU A 285 -10.04 6.04 -6.58
CA LEU A 285 -10.97 6.97 -7.24
C LEU A 285 -12.36 6.83 -6.62
N LEU A 286 -12.95 7.94 -6.17
CA LEU A 286 -14.34 8.02 -5.73
C LEU A 286 -15.15 8.82 -6.76
N ILE A 287 -16.10 8.16 -7.43
CA ILE A 287 -17.00 8.74 -8.44
C ILE A 287 -18.33 9.10 -7.78
N ASN A 288 -18.75 10.35 -8.00
CA ASN A 288 -19.91 11.02 -7.41
C ASN A 288 -19.82 11.12 -5.87
N LEU A 289 -19.78 12.35 -5.36
CA LEU A 289 -19.77 12.66 -3.93
C LEU A 289 -21.21 12.92 -3.43
N SER A 290 -22.06 11.88 -3.51
CA SER A 290 -23.37 11.83 -2.85
C SER A 290 -23.22 11.73 -1.32
N SER A 291 -24.31 11.70 -0.54
CA SER A 291 -24.23 11.45 0.91
C SER A 291 -23.54 10.13 1.25
N VAL A 292 -23.72 9.07 0.44
CA VAL A 292 -22.98 7.81 0.58
C VAL A 292 -21.50 8.02 0.29
N GLY A 293 -21.19 8.79 -0.77
CA GLY A 293 -19.83 9.19 -1.09
C GLY A 293 -19.15 9.95 0.05
N CYS A 294 -19.87 10.83 0.74
CA CYS A 294 -19.39 11.56 1.90
C CYS A 294 -19.04 10.65 3.08
N GLU A 295 -19.89 9.66 3.35
CA GLU A 295 -19.64 8.67 4.38
C GLU A 295 -18.42 7.79 4.03
N ILE A 296 -18.26 7.43 2.75
CA ILE A 296 -17.10 6.68 2.26
C ILE A 296 -15.81 7.50 2.40
N ILE A 297 -15.77 8.74 1.90
CA ILE A 297 -14.55 9.56 1.98
C ILE A 297 -14.18 9.84 3.44
N LYS A 298 -15.16 10.11 4.31
CA LYS A 298 -14.94 10.23 5.77
C LYS A 298 -14.20 9.04 6.32
N ASN A 299 -14.73 7.83 6.07
CA ASN A 299 -14.20 6.60 6.63
C ASN A 299 -12.82 6.25 6.01
N LEU A 300 -12.59 6.53 4.73
CA LEU A 300 -11.28 6.34 4.09
C LEU A 300 -10.22 7.29 4.66
N VAL A 301 -10.55 8.59 4.76
CA VAL A 301 -9.65 9.64 5.25
C VAL A 301 -9.28 9.41 6.71
N LEU A 302 -10.26 9.07 7.55
CA LEU A 302 -10.02 8.70 8.96
C LEU A 302 -9.32 7.34 9.11
N GLY A 303 -9.51 6.43 8.15
CA GLY A 303 -8.82 5.14 8.07
C GLY A 303 -7.35 5.23 7.67
N GLY A 304 -6.88 6.41 7.25
CA GLY A 304 -5.48 6.64 6.91
C GLY A 304 -5.08 6.22 5.50
N ILE A 305 -6.01 6.30 4.54
CA ILE A 305 -5.70 6.28 3.10
C ILE A 305 -4.69 7.40 2.78
N GLN A 306 -3.73 7.18 1.88
CA GLN A 306 -2.80 8.25 1.50
C GLN A 306 -3.28 9.05 0.30
N SER A 307 -3.92 8.42 -0.69
CA SER A 307 -4.24 9.09 -1.96
C SER A 307 -5.66 8.77 -2.40
N VAL A 308 -6.48 9.82 -2.53
CA VAL A 308 -7.84 9.72 -3.04
C VAL A 308 -8.09 10.84 -4.06
N GLU A 309 -8.67 10.49 -5.20
CA GLU A 309 -9.22 11.44 -6.15
C GLU A 309 -10.74 11.39 -6.12
N ILE A 310 -11.39 12.55 -5.98
CA ILE A 310 -12.85 12.66 -6.03
C ILE A 310 -13.24 13.20 -7.40
N GLN A 311 -14.06 12.46 -8.14
CA GLN A 311 -14.66 12.91 -9.39
C GLN A 311 -16.15 13.19 -9.17
N ASP A 312 -16.54 14.46 -9.33
CA ASP A 312 -17.94 14.89 -9.25
C ASP A 312 -18.10 16.25 -9.94
N ASN A 313 -19.01 16.33 -10.92
CA ASN A 313 -19.35 17.55 -11.63
C ASN A 313 -20.69 18.17 -11.22
N SER A 314 -21.34 17.62 -10.20
CA SER A 314 -22.65 18.06 -9.75
C SER A 314 -22.60 19.44 -9.09
N ILE A 315 -23.74 20.13 -9.17
CA ILE A 315 -23.98 21.42 -8.54
C ILE A 315 -24.65 21.24 -7.19
N ILE A 316 -24.44 22.20 -6.29
CA ILE A 316 -25.08 22.26 -4.98
C ILE A 316 -26.55 22.58 -5.16
N ARG A 317 -27.41 21.76 -4.57
CA ARG A 317 -28.86 21.93 -4.54
C ARG A 317 -29.32 22.13 -3.10
N GLN A 318 -30.56 22.59 -2.91
CA GLN A 318 -31.07 22.90 -1.58
C GLN A 318 -31.16 21.66 -0.68
N GLU A 319 -31.45 20.50 -1.25
CA GLU A 319 -31.53 19.23 -0.55
C GLU A 319 -30.15 18.69 -0.12
N ASP A 320 -29.05 19.15 -0.72
CA ASP A 320 -27.70 18.70 -0.36
C ASP A 320 -27.35 19.08 1.09
N PHE A 321 -27.84 20.21 1.60
CA PHE A 321 -27.61 20.64 2.99
C PHE A 321 -28.20 19.66 4.02
N MET A 322 -29.10 18.76 3.62
CA MET A 322 -29.66 17.72 4.49
C MET A 322 -28.76 16.48 4.57
N GLY A 323 -27.91 16.23 3.57
CA GLY A 323 -27.17 14.98 3.37
C GLY A 323 -25.64 15.12 3.28
N GLN A 324 -25.14 16.32 2.99
CA GLN A 324 -23.75 16.60 2.66
C GLN A 324 -23.09 17.40 3.79
N PHE A 325 -22.65 16.71 4.84
CA PHE A 325 -22.12 17.35 6.05
C PHE A 325 -20.77 18.08 5.91
N TYR A 326 -20.17 18.09 4.70
CA TYR A 326 -19.00 18.91 4.39
C TYR A 326 -19.34 20.28 3.81
N LEU A 327 -20.59 20.51 3.37
CA LEU A 327 -20.96 21.81 2.84
C LEU A 327 -21.00 22.87 3.96
N PRO A 328 -20.51 24.08 3.71
CA PRO A 328 -20.71 25.19 4.64
C PRO A 328 -22.20 25.53 4.72
N ASN A 329 -22.67 25.95 5.89
CA ASN A 329 -24.07 26.33 6.10
C ASN A 329 -24.34 27.74 5.52
N ASP A 330 -24.34 27.84 4.19
CA ASP A 330 -24.49 29.07 3.41
C ASP A 330 -25.28 28.80 2.12
N ASP A 331 -26.55 29.21 2.08
CA ASP A 331 -27.43 29.01 0.94
C ASP A 331 -26.98 29.77 -0.33
N SER A 332 -26.08 30.76 -0.22
CA SER A 332 -25.62 31.55 -1.36
C SER A 332 -24.78 30.77 -2.37
N ILE A 333 -24.30 29.58 -1.99
CA ILE A 333 -23.48 28.69 -2.83
C ILE A 333 -24.32 27.77 -3.72
N ILE A 334 -25.64 27.75 -3.55
CA ILE A 334 -26.56 26.94 -4.36
C ILE A 334 -26.37 27.27 -5.84
N GLY A 335 -26.29 26.24 -6.68
CA GLY A 335 -26.03 26.34 -8.11
C GLY A 335 -24.55 26.31 -8.49
N ASN A 336 -23.62 26.49 -7.55
CA ASN A 336 -22.18 26.31 -7.80
C ASN A 336 -21.81 24.82 -7.76
N GLN A 337 -20.64 24.46 -8.30
CA GLN A 337 -20.13 23.08 -8.22
C GLN A 337 -19.81 22.68 -6.76
N LYS A 338 -20.14 21.44 -6.37
CA LYS A 338 -20.02 20.97 -4.97
C LYS A 338 -18.58 20.93 -4.46
N ILE A 339 -17.70 20.31 -5.23
CA ILE A 339 -16.36 19.92 -4.78
C ILE A 339 -15.54 21.09 -4.18
N PRO A 340 -15.44 22.27 -4.82
CA PRO A 340 -14.68 23.40 -4.24
C PRO A 340 -15.09 23.80 -2.81
N TYR A 341 -16.34 23.56 -2.41
CA TYR A 341 -16.85 23.93 -1.09
C TYR A 341 -16.68 22.84 -0.02
N MET A 342 -16.30 21.62 -0.40
CA MET A 342 -16.23 20.47 0.51
C MET A 342 -14.80 20.03 0.80
N ILE A 343 -13.85 20.34 -0.08
CA ILE A 343 -12.48 19.79 -0.04
C ILE A 343 -11.71 20.19 1.22
N ASP A 344 -11.84 21.44 1.66
CA ASP A 344 -11.14 21.91 2.86
C ASP A 344 -11.64 21.18 4.10
N SER A 345 -12.96 20.99 4.25
CA SER A 345 -13.55 20.23 5.35
C SER A 345 -13.15 18.75 5.31
N ILE A 346 -13.01 18.16 4.11
CA ILE A 346 -12.50 16.79 3.98
C ILE A 346 -11.02 16.72 4.41
N LYS A 347 -10.22 17.69 3.98
CA LYS A 347 -8.79 17.77 4.27
C LYS A 347 -8.50 18.06 5.75
N GLU A 348 -9.39 18.79 6.43
CA GLU A 348 -9.30 19.08 7.87
C GLU A 348 -9.35 17.81 8.73
N MET A 349 -10.12 16.78 8.31
CA MET A 349 -10.18 15.51 9.05
C MET A 349 -8.82 14.80 9.10
N ASN A 350 -8.03 14.90 8.04
CA ASN A 350 -6.67 14.35 7.98
C ASN A 350 -5.85 15.05 6.90
N SER A 351 -5.05 16.04 7.32
CA SER A 351 -4.22 16.86 6.42
C SER A 351 -3.16 16.06 5.67
N ARG A 352 -2.86 14.81 6.09
CA ARG A 352 -1.86 13.93 5.49
C ARG A 352 -2.35 13.25 4.21
N VAL A 353 -3.66 13.19 3.96
CA VAL A 353 -4.23 12.54 2.77
C VAL A 353 -4.01 13.42 1.53
N GLU A 354 -3.32 12.93 0.52
CA GLU A 354 -3.27 13.55 -0.81
C GLU A 354 -4.66 13.47 -1.47
N LEU A 355 -5.38 14.57 -1.39
CA LEU A 355 -6.72 14.71 -1.95
C LEU A 355 -6.62 15.47 -3.26
N THR A 356 -7.10 14.86 -4.34
CA THR A 356 -7.16 15.44 -5.68
C THR A 356 -8.60 15.43 -6.18
N THR A 357 -8.92 16.26 -7.18
CA THR A 357 -10.29 16.45 -7.64
C THR A 357 -10.40 16.51 -9.16
N ASN A 358 -11.51 16.00 -9.66
CA ASN A 358 -11.91 16.11 -11.05
C ASN A 358 -13.38 16.58 -11.12
N ILE A 359 -13.57 17.83 -11.50
CA ILE A 359 -14.89 18.49 -11.57
C ILE A 359 -15.54 18.40 -12.96
N ASN A 360 -14.93 17.64 -13.88
CA ASN A 360 -15.48 17.43 -15.22
C ASN A 360 -16.49 16.28 -15.20
N GLU A 361 -17.37 16.24 -16.20
CA GLU A 361 -18.30 15.13 -16.40
C GLU A 361 -17.54 13.79 -16.52
N LEU A 362 -18.13 12.73 -15.94
CA LEU A 362 -17.54 11.40 -15.95
C LEU A 362 -17.47 10.86 -17.38
N ASN A 363 -16.26 10.85 -17.95
CA ASN A 363 -16.01 10.26 -19.26
C ASN A 363 -15.66 8.78 -19.14
N LEU A 364 -16.64 7.91 -19.39
CA LEU A 364 -16.46 6.44 -19.40
C LEU A 364 -15.78 5.93 -20.69
N ASP A 365 -15.35 6.79 -21.61
CA ASP A 365 -14.57 6.40 -22.79
C ASP A 365 -13.06 6.61 -22.60
N ASP A 366 -12.64 7.39 -21.59
CA ASP A 366 -11.23 7.61 -21.26
C ASP A 366 -10.68 6.51 -20.32
N ILE A 367 -10.32 5.37 -20.90
CA ILE A 367 -9.70 4.25 -20.19
C ILE A 367 -8.40 4.69 -19.47
N SER A 368 -7.66 5.66 -20.03
CA SER A 368 -6.36 6.08 -19.49
C SER A 368 -6.49 6.79 -18.14
N TYR A 369 -7.65 7.43 -17.90
CA TYR A 369 -7.99 8.02 -16.62
C TYR A 369 -8.02 6.98 -15.50
N PHE A 370 -8.72 5.86 -15.71
CA PHE A 370 -8.92 4.81 -14.69
C PHE A 370 -7.64 4.03 -14.37
N LYS A 371 -6.68 3.97 -15.29
CA LYS A 371 -5.39 3.27 -15.11
C LYS A 371 -4.53 3.85 -13.97
N LYS A 372 -4.83 5.07 -13.53
CA LYS A 372 -4.10 5.76 -12.46
C LYS A 372 -4.43 5.23 -11.05
N PHE A 373 -5.46 4.40 -10.91
CA PHE A 373 -6.04 4.02 -9.63
C PHE A 373 -5.89 2.52 -9.38
N ASP A 374 -5.70 2.16 -8.12
CA ASP A 374 -5.61 0.77 -7.67
C ASP A 374 -6.99 0.21 -7.31
N LEU A 375 -7.97 1.07 -7.04
CA LEU A 375 -9.35 0.71 -6.70
C LEU A 375 -10.31 1.84 -7.09
N VAL A 376 -11.49 1.49 -7.61
CA VAL A 376 -12.55 2.45 -7.96
C VAL A 376 -13.78 2.20 -7.11
N ILE A 377 -14.35 3.29 -6.59
CA ILE A 377 -15.63 3.32 -5.90
C ILE A 377 -16.54 4.26 -6.68
N ALA A 378 -17.75 3.82 -7.00
CA ALA A 378 -18.73 4.67 -7.68
C ALA A 378 -20.05 4.67 -6.94
N THR A 379 -20.61 5.88 -6.73
CA THR A 379 -21.90 6.05 -6.07
C THR A 379 -22.96 6.53 -7.05
N GLU A 380 -24.21 6.12 -6.83
CA GLU A 380 -25.40 6.67 -7.51
C GLU A 380 -25.33 6.59 -9.06
N LEU A 381 -24.68 5.56 -9.60
CA LEU A 381 -24.65 5.29 -11.05
C LEU A 381 -25.87 4.48 -11.49
N ASN A 382 -26.34 4.72 -12.71
CA ASN A 382 -27.34 3.84 -13.33
C ASN A 382 -26.71 2.54 -13.85
N LYS A 383 -27.53 1.54 -14.17
CA LYS A 383 -27.05 0.22 -14.62
C LYS A 383 -26.15 0.27 -15.85
N SER A 384 -26.44 1.15 -16.82
CA SER A 384 -25.64 1.28 -18.04
C SER A 384 -24.22 1.78 -17.72
N GLN A 385 -24.12 2.80 -16.87
CA GLN A 385 -22.85 3.33 -16.38
C GLN A 385 -22.08 2.29 -15.54
N ILE A 386 -22.77 1.58 -14.63
CA ILE A 386 -22.18 0.50 -13.81
C ILE A 386 -21.56 -0.59 -14.70
N ILE A 387 -22.27 -1.05 -15.73
CA ILE A 387 -21.76 -2.08 -16.65
C ILE A 387 -20.56 -1.56 -17.45
N LYS A 388 -20.64 -0.34 -17.99
CA LYS A 388 -19.53 0.27 -18.74
C LYS A 388 -18.29 0.41 -17.87
N LEU A 389 -18.43 0.99 -16.68
CA LEU A 389 -17.34 1.16 -15.73
C LEU A 389 -16.72 -0.19 -15.35
N ASN A 390 -17.53 -1.21 -15.04
CA ASN A 390 -17.02 -2.55 -14.72
C ASN A 390 -16.22 -3.18 -15.86
N ASN A 391 -16.64 -3.00 -17.12
CA ASN A 391 -15.86 -3.51 -18.26
C ASN A 391 -14.48 -2.83 -18.34
N ILE A 392 -14.43 -1.51 -18.10
CA ILE A 392 -13.17 -0.74 -18.10
C ILE A 392 -12.27 -1.22 -16.97
N THR A 393 -12.77 -1.25 -15.74
CA THR A 393 -11.97 -1.63 -14.56
C THR A 393 -11.48 -3.07 -14.66
N ARG A 394 -12.30 -4.01 -15.16
CA ARG A 394 -11.85 -5.39 -15.44
C ARG A 394 -10.75 -5.44 -16.49
N SER A 395 -10.83 -4.64 -17.57
CA SER A 395 -9.80 -4.60 -18.61
C SER A 395 -8.45 -4.08 -18.09
N LEU A 396 -8.47 -3.29 -17.02
CA LEU A 396 -7.31 -2.72 -16.34
C LEU A 396 -6.86 -3.52 -15.11
N ASN A 397 -7.58 -4.59 -14.75
CA ASN A 397 -7.40 -5.35 -13.52
C ASN A 397 -7.53 -4.49 -12.24
N VAL A 398 -8.52 -3.58 -12.23
CA VAL A 398 -8.84 -2.69 -11.12
C VAL A 398 -10.13 -3.16 -10.43
N PRO A 399 -10.11 -3.44 -9.11
CA PRO A 399 -11.31 -3.73 -8.33
C PRO A 399 -12.33 -2.59 -8.35
N LEU A 400 -13.62 -2.94 -8.34
CA LEU A 400 -14.73 -2.00 -8.39
C LEU A 400 -15.76 -2.25 -7.30
N TYR A 401 -16.12 -1.17 -6.60
CA TYR A 401 -17.28 -1.07 -5.73
C TYR A 401 -18.30 -0.11 -6.35
N CYS A 402 -19.56 -0.54 -6.49
CA CYS A 402 -20.67 0.34 -6.86
C CYS A 402 -21.74 0.31 -5.77
N CYS A 403 -22.16 1.45 -5.27
CA CYS A 403 -23.16 1.52 -4.21
C CYS A 403 -24.12 2.68 -4.40
N GLY A 404 -25.24 2.63 -3.70
CA GLY A 404 -26.20 3.72 -3.67
C GLY A 404 -27.37 3.43 -2.76
N ILE A 405 -28.27 4.42 -2.67
CA ILE A 405 -29.41 4.37 -1.77
C ILE A 405 -30.70 4.82 -2.45
N HIS A 406 -31.81 4.28 -1.95
CA HIS A 406 -33.15 4.68 -2.31
C HIS A 406 -33.94 4.87 -1.00
N GLY A 407 -33.77 6.05 -0.42
CA GLY A 407 -34.27 6.39 0.90
C GLY A 407 -33.68 5.47 1.96
N LYS A 408 -34.55 4.72 2.64
CA LYS A 408 -34.14 3.89 3.76
C LYS A 408 -33.36 2.63 3.33
N ASP A 409 -33.47 2.22 2.08
CA ASP A 409 -32.85 0.99 1.57
C ASP A 409 -31.58 1.32 0.74
N GLY A 410 -30.63 0.39 0.69
CA GLY A 410 -29.36 0.62 0.00
C GLY A 410 -28.75 -0.64 -0.60
N TYR A 411 -27.73 -0.47 -1.44
CA TYR A 411 -27.05 -1.59 -2.08
C TYR A 411 -25.53 -1.37 -2.20
N ILE A 412 -24.81 -2.50 -2.27
CA ILE A 412 -23.39 -2.55 -2.60
C ILE A 412 -23.16 -3.70 -3.58
N LEU A 413 -22.70 -3.39 -4.78
CA LEU A 413 -22.21 -4.31 -5.80
C LEU A 413 -20.68 -4.32 -5.78
N VAL A 414 -20.10 -5.51 -5.77
CA VAL A 414 -18.64 -5.70 -5.65
C VAL A 414 -18.11 -6.58 -6.75
N ASP A 415 -17.08 -6.14 -7.46
CA ASP A 415 -16.29 -6.96 -8.38
C ASP A 415 -14.80 -6.74 -8.13
N LEU A 416 -14.20 -7.64 -7.36
CA LEU A 416 -12.76 -7.64 -7.06
C LEU A 416 -11.94 -8.37 -8.12
N ILE A 417 -12.57 -8.88 -9.18
CA ILE A 417 -11.99 -9.72 -10.23
C ILE A 417 -11.51 -11.07 -9.67
N LYS A 418 -10.47 -11.04 -8.83
CA LYS A 418 -9.90 -12.16 -8.09
C LYS A 418 -9.51 -11.70 -6.69
N HIS A 419 -9.88 -12.48 -5.68
CA HIS A 419 -9.49 -12.21 -4.29
C HIS A 419 -8.78 -13.40 -3.68
N VAL A 420 -7.51 -13.23 -3.34
CA VAL A 420 -6.70 -14.26 -2.67
C VAL A 420 -6.67 -14.00 -1.17
N HIS A 421 -7.17 -14.95 -0.40
CA HIS A 421 -7.26 -14.86 1.06
C HIS A 421 -6.83 -16.15 1.74
N THR A 422 -6.62 -16.05 3.05
CA THR A 422 -6.23 -17.19 3.87
C THR A 422 -7.33 -17.50 4.88
N LYS A 423 -7.65 -18.78 5.07
CA LYS A 423 -8.68 -19.23 6.01
C LYS A 423 -8.14 -20.37 6.88
N THR A 424 -8.15 -20.18 8.20
CA THR A 424 -7.80 -21.22 9.17
C THR A 424 -9.02 -22.08 9.49
N SER A 425 -8.87 -23.40 9.39
CA SER A 425 -9.96 -24.36 9.54
C SER A 425 -10.33 -24.66 10.98
N THR A 426 -11.60 -24.42 11.31
CA THR A 426 -12.44 -25.35 12.09
C THR A 426 -13.56 -25.92 11.20
N PHE A 427 -13.24 -26.47 10.02
CA PHE A 427 -14.28 -27.01 9.12
C PHE A 427 -15.05 -28.18 9.77
N LYS A 428 -16.39 -28.16 9.67
CA LYS A 428 -17.18 -29.39 9.73
C LYS A 428 -16.79 -30.26 8.52
N LYS A 429 -16.71 -31.59 8.68
CA LYS A 429 -16.29 -32.54 7.62
C LYS A 429 -17.03 -32.35 6.27
N SER A 430 -18.23 -31.77 6.27
CA SER A 430 -19.04 -31.49 5.07
C SER A 430 -18.58 -30.30 4.23
N ASP A 431 -17.79 -29.38 4.79
CA ASP A 431 -17.48 -28.08 4.18
C ASP A 431 -16.02 -28.00 3.69
N ARG A 432 -15.30 -29.13 3.69
CA ARG A 432 -13.90 -29.19 3.23
C ARG A 432 -13.85 -28.97 1.72
N PRO A 433 -13.17 -27.92 1.22
CA PRO A 433 -12.95 -27.79 -0.22
C PRO A 433 -12.07 -28.95 -0.69
N SER A 434 -12.52 -29.66 -1.74
CA SER A 434 -11.74 -30.72 -2.37
C SER A 434 -10.52 -30.12 -3.08
N ILE A 435 -9.36 -30.77 -2.97
CA ILE A 435 -8.19 -30.45 -3.80
C ILE A 435 -8.49 -30.94 -5.24
N GLY A 436 -8.36 -30.03 -6.22
CA GLY A 436 -8.61 -30.26 -7.66
C GLY A 436 -9.75 -29.37 -8.18
N ASP A 437 -9.74 -28.78 -9.37
CA ASP A 437 -8.99 -28.97 -10.61
C ASP A 437 -8.97 -27.57 -11.28
N PRO A 438 -7.82 -27.02 -11.72
CA PRO A 438 -7.71 -25.65 -12.27
C PRO A 438 -8.57 -25.39 -13.53
N TYR A 439 -9.26 -26.40 -14.06
CA TYR A 439 -10.14 -26.31 -15.24
C TYR A 439 -11.64 -26.41 -14.95
N ASN A 440 -12.09 -26.38 -13.69
CA ASN A 440 -13.52 -26.34 -13.40
C ASN A 440 -14.05 -24.89 -13.48
N GLU A 441 -14.56 -24.49 -14.64
CA GLU A 441 -15.16 -23.16 -14.91
C GLU A 441 -16.35 -22.80 -13.99
N ASN A 442 -16.86 -23.74 -13.18
CA ASN A 442 -17.90 -23.50 -12.19
C ASN A 442 -17.39 -23.29 -10.76
N ALA A 443 -16.09 -23.47 -10.50
CA ALA A 443 -15.49 -23.28 -9.19
C ALA A 443 -15.19 -21.80 -8.95
N HIS A 444 -16.09 -21.08 -8.28
CA HIS A 444 -15.90 -19.69 -7.83
C HIS A 444 -14.81 -19.54 -6.74
N LYS A 445 -14.27 -20.67 -6.27
CA LYS A 445 -13.32 -20.81 -5.16
C LYS A 445 -12.31 -21.90 -5.50
N ILE A 446 -11.03 -21.55 -5.54
CA ILE A 446 -9.94 -22.49 -5.81
C ILE A 446 -9.02 -22.53 -4.60
N VAL A 447 -8.61 -23.73 -4.18
CA VAL A 447 -7.56 -23.90 -3.15
C VAL A 447 -6.20 -23.78 -3.84
N LEU A 448 -5.46 -22.73 -3.53
CA LEU A 448 -4.13 -22.48 -4.08
C LEU A 448 -3.04 -23.23 -3.30
N ASP A 449 -3.19 -23.32 -1.98
CA ASP A 449 -2.21 -23.92 -1.09
C ASP A 449 -2.86 -24.42 0.21
N LYS A 450 -2.20 -25.38 0.85
CA LYS A 450 -2.60 -25.93 2.14
C LYS A 450 -1.38 -26.06 3.05
N THR A 451 -1.39 -25.29 4.13
CA THR A 451 -0.34 -25.29 5.15
C THR A 451 -0.93 -25.62 6.53
N HIS A 452 -0.08 -25.65 7.55
CA HIS A 452 -0.50 -25.75 8.94
C HIS A 452 0.01 -24.52 9.69
N ASP A 453 -0.80 -23.97 10.59
CA ASP A 453 -0.32 -22.92 11.50
C ASP A 453 0.55 -23.50 12.63
N LYS A 454 1.05 -22.61 13.50
CA LYS A 454 1.93 -22.97 14.61
C LYS A 454 1.26 -23.86 15.67
N GLU A 455 -0.07 -23.89 15.69
CA GLU A 455 -0.88 -24.71 16.62
C GLU A 455 -1.34 -26.02 15.96
N GLY A 456 -0.99 -26.23 14.69
CA GLY A 456 -1.29 -27.45 13.93
C GLY A 456 -2.63 -27.43 13.20
N PHE A 457 -3.33 -26.29 13.14
CA PHE A 457 -4.57 -26.17 12.37
C PHE A 457 -4.28 -26.04 10.87
N GLU A 458 -5.13 -26.64 10.04
CA GLU A 458 -5.04 -26.52 8.59
C GLU A 458 -5.37 -25.07 8.17
N VAL A 459 -4.47 -24.47 7.40
CA VAL A 459 -4.62 -23.15 6.81
C VAL A 459 -4.72 -23.30 5.31
N PHE A 460 -5.80 -22.78 4.73
CA PHE A 460 -6.05 -22.84 3.29
C PHE A 460 -5.83 -21.47 2.68
N LYS A 461 -5.03 -21.41 1.62
CA LYS A 461 -4.96 -20.24 0.74
C LYS A 461 -5.96 -20.43 -0.39
N LEU A 462 -6.94 -19.53 -0.48
CA LEU A 462 -8.06 -19.61 -1.40
C LEU A 462 -8.02 -18.44 -2.39
N GLU A 463 -8.49 -18.67 -3.62
CA GLU A 463 -8.77 -17.62 -4.61
C GLU A 463 -10.25 -17.62 -4.97
N ASP A 464 -10.92 -16.49 -4.75
CA ASP A 464 -12.30 -16.24 -5.15
C ASP A 464 -12.32 -15.50 -6.49
N THR A 465 -13.06 -16.02 -7.47
CA THR A 465 -13.26 -15.32 -8.76
C THR A 465 -14.62 -14.65 -8.79
N PHE A 466 -14.63 -13.34 -9.10
CA PHE A 466 -15.84 -12.53 -9.14
C PHE A 466 -16.45 -12.48 -10.55
N ARG A 467 -17.78 -12.55 -10.59
CA ARG A 467 -18.56 -12.39 -11.83
C ARG A 467 -18.65 -10.92 -12.23
N SER A 468 -18.57 -10.65 -13.53
CA SER A 468 -18.80 -9.31 -14.06
C SER A 468 -20.22 -8.82 -13.75
N PHE A 469 -20.40 -7.50 -13.61
CA PHE A 469 -21.72 -6.91 -13.39
C PHE A 469 -22.66 -7.17 -14.58
N LYS A 470 -22.12 -7.21 -15.81
CA LYS A 470 -22.88 -7.63 -16.99
C LYS A 470 -23.49 -9.02 -16.80
N ASP A 471 -22.72 -9.96 -16.25
CA ASP A 471 -23.20 -11.32 -16.00
C ASP A 471 -24.17 -11.39 -14.82
N ILE A 472 -23.97 -10.61 -13.76
CA ILE A 472 -24.90 -10.51 -12.63
C ILE A 472 -26.27 -10.04 -13.13
N PHE A 473 -26.30 -8.97 -13.92
CA PHE A 473 -27.55 -8.40 -14.41
C PHE A 473 -28.23 -9.25 -15.49
N ASN A 474 -27.46 -9.82 -16.44
CA ASN A 474 -28.05 -10.57 -17.56
C ASN A 474 -28.35 -12.02 -17.23
N ASN A 475 -27.53 -12.65 -16.38
CA ASN A 475 -27.64 -14.07 -16.02
C ASN A 475 -27.67 -14.27 -14.49
N PRO A 476 -28.66 -13.71 -13.78
CA PRO A 476 -28.78 -13.84 -12.34
C PRO A 476 -29.03 -15.31 -11.97
N ARG A 477 -28.13 -15.90 -11.19
CA ARG A 477 -28.18 -17.31 -10.75
C ARG A 477 -29.08 -17.51 -9.52
N LEU A 478 -29.89 -16.51 -9.15
CA LEU A 478 -30.85 -16.59 -8.03
C LEU A 478 -31.77 -17.82 -8.13
N HIS A 479 -32.22 -18.16 -9.33
CA HIS A 479 -33.09 -19.32 -9.58
C HIS A 479 -32.42 -20.68 -9.34
N LYS A 480 -31.08 -20.73 -9.29
CA LYS A 480 -30.32 -21.95 -8.95
C LYS A 480 -30.19 -22.16 -7.44
N MET A 481 -30.62 -21.18 -6.64
CA MET A 481 -30.59 -21.29 -5.18
C MET A 481 -31.68 -22.25 -4.69
N GLY A 482 -31.36 -23.08 -3.69
CA GLY A 482 -32.35 -23.96 -3.07
C GLY A 482 -33.52 -23.18 -2.44
N ARG A 483 -34.68 -23.84 -2.28
CA ARG A 483 -35.92 -23.21 -1.74
C ARG A 483 -35.70 -22.43 -0.44
N THR A 484 -34.80 -22.89 0.44
CA THR A 484 -34.46 -22.23 1.71
C THR A 484 -33.70 -20.91 1.51
N HIS A 485 -32.84 -20.81 0.50
CA HIS A 485 -32.10 -19.60 0.18
C HIS A 485 -32.99 -18.56 -0.52
N LEU A 486 -33.91 -19.00 -1.39
CA LEU A 486 -34.92 -18.11 -1.98
C LEU A 486 -35.81 -17.43 -0.92
N LYS A 487 -36.01 -18.05 0.25
CA LYS A 487 -36.72 -17.42 1.38
C LYS A 487 -35.97 -16.23 1.98
N ARG A 488 -34.65 -16.16 1.84
CA ARG A 488 -33.80 -15.07 2.35
C ARG A 488 -33.74 -13.86 1.42
N ILE A 489 -34.11 -14.02 0.15
CA ILE A 489 -34.21 -12.90 -0.80
C ILE A 489 -35.40 -12.03 -0.39
N ARG A 490 -35.13 -10.75 -0.14
CA ARG A 490 -36.09 -9.72 0.30
C ARG A 490 -36.74 -8.99 -0.89
N PRO A 491 -37.93 -8.37 -0.72
CA PRO A 491 -38.58 -7.56 -1.75
C PRO A 491 -37.78 -6.33 -2.21
N SER A 492 -36.93 -5.79 -1.33
CA SER A 492 -36.00 -4.70 -1.63
C SER A 492 -35.05 -5.04 -2.78
N LEU A 493 -34.58 -6.29 -2.90
CA LEU A 493 -33.66 -6.70 -3.97
C LEU A 493 -34.22 -6.45 -5.39
N PRO A 494 -35.34 -7.09 -5.82
CA PRO A 494 -35.87 -6.86 -7.16
C PRO A 494 -36.32 -5.41 -7.38
N LEU A 495 -36.76 -4.70 -6.33
CA LEU A 495 -37.11 -3.28 -6.41
C LEU A 495 -35.89 -2.39 -6.70
N ILE A 496 -34.79 -2.56 -5.96
CA ILE A 496 -33.53 -1.83 -6.20
C ILE A 496 -33.01 -2.12 -7.60
N LEU A 497 -32.96 -3.40 -8.00
CA LEU A 497 -32.54 -3.76 -9.36
C LEU A 497 -33.45 -3.15 -10.44
N THR A 498 -34.73 -2.95 -10.15
CA THR A 498 -35.66 -2.25 -11.05
C THR A 498 -35.31 -0.76 -11.14
N LEU A 499 -35.00 -0.11 -10.02
CA LEU A 499 -34.64 1.32 -10.00
C LEU A 499 -33.30 1.60 -10.71
N LEU A 500 -32.35 0.66 -10.71
CA LEU A 500 -31.13 0.78 -11.51
C LEU A 500 -31.38 0.85 -13.03
N ASP A 501 -32.52 0.33 -13.49
CA ASP A 501 -33.01 0.35 -14.88
C ASP A 501 -33.97 1.54 -15.16
N MET A 502 -34.16 2.45 -14.19
CA MET A 502 -35.02 3.62 -14.31
C MET A 502 -34.21 4.91 -14.32
N ASP A 503 -34.71 5.91 -15.04
CA ASP A 503 -34.10 7.23 -15.04
C ASP A 503 -34.37 7.93 -13.72
N ARG A 504 -33.33 8.58 -13.18
CA ARG A 504 -33.45 9.44 -12.00
C ARG A 504 -34.26 10.69 -12.38
N PRO A 505 -35.27 11.10 -11.59
CA PRO A 505 -35.99 12.33 -11.84
C PRO A 505 -35.06 13.55 -11.86
N ILE A 506 -35.37 14.54 -12.71
CA ILE A 506 -34.61 15.80 -12.78
C ILE A 506 -34.83 16.59 -11.50
N ASN A 507 -36.09 16.71 -11.08
CA ASN A 507 -36.48 17.30 -9.81
C ASN A 507 -36.41 16.23 -8.71
N PRO A 508 -35.55 16.39 -7.69
CA PRO A 508 -35.39 15.42 -6.60
C PRO A 508 -36.62 15.21 -5.73
N GLU A 509 -37.58 16.14 -5.75
CA GLU A 509 -38.86 15.99 -5.04
C GLU A 509 -39.87 15.10 -5.78
N ASP A 510 -39.63 14.79 -7.06
CA ASP A 510 -40.54 13.99 -7.85
C ASP A 510 -40.48 12.51 -7.42
N THR A 511 -41.64 11.95 -7.09
CA THR A 511 -41.79 10.53 -6.81
C THR A 511 -41.94 9.71 -8.09
N ILE A 512 -41.54 8.43 -8.05
CA ILE A 512 -41.76 7.51 -9.15
C ILE A 512 -43.21 7.04 -9.16
N ASP A 513 -43.87 7.08 -10.32
CA ASP A 513 -45.25 6.57 -10.46
C ASP A 513 -45.35 5.08 -10.06
N LYS A 514 -46.32 4.78 -9.19
CA LYS A 514 -46.52 3.43 -8.63
C LYS A 514 -46.85 2.40 -9.69
N SER A 515 -47.63 2.76 -10.70
CA SER A 515 -48.06 1.86 -11.77
C SER A 515 -46.88 1.50 -12.67
N ILE A 516 -46.06 2.50 -13.03
CA ILE A 516 -44.83 2.31 -13.80
C ILE A 516 -43.83 1.44 -13.01
N LEU A 517 -43.63 1.74 -11.72
CA LEU A 517 -42.74 0.94 -10.87
C LEU A 517 -43.21 -0.51 -10.76
N LYS A 518 -44.51 -0.73 -10.58
CA LYS A 518 -45.12 -2.07 -10.51
C LYS A 518 -44.93 -2.85 -11.81
N GLU A 519 -45.17 -2.23 -12.96
CA GLU A 519 -44.98 -2.84 -14.27
C GLU A 519 -43.53 -3.29 -14.48
N LYS A 520 -42.58 -2.38 -14.24
CA LYS A 520 -41.14 -2.68 -14.36
C LYS A 520 -40.68 -3.74 -13.34
N LEU A 521 -41.20 -3.71 -12.11
CA LEU A 521 -40.89 -4.72 -11.10
C LEU A 521 -41.38 -6.11 -11.52
N ILE A 522 -42.57 -6.22 -12.12
CA ILE A 522 -43.09 -7.49 -12.65
C ILE A 522 -42.15 -8.02 -13.74
N ALA A 523 -41.72 -7.16 -14.67
CA ALA A 523 -40.76 -7.53 -15.71
C ALA A 523 -39.43 -8.01 -15.09
N GLN A 524 -38.94 -7.30 -14.07
CA GLN A 524 -37.71 -7.65 -13.36
C GLN A 524 -37.83 -8.99 -12.61
N CYS A 525 -38.95 -9.25 -11.93
CA CYS A 525 -39.19 -10.54 -11.27
C CYS A 525 -39.21 -11.70 -12.26
N LYS A 526 -39.80 -11.51 -13.46
CA LYS A 526 -39.78 -12.52 -14.53
C LYS A 526 -38.35 -12.77 -15.01
N HIS A 527 -37.56 -11.72 -15.23
CA HIS A 527 -36.16 -11.82 -15.63
C HIS A 527 -35.30 -12.55 -14.58
N LEU A 528 -35.48 -12.23 -13.30
CA LEU A 528 -34.81 -12.88 -12.16
C LEU A 528 -35.35 -14.29 -11.88
N LYS A 529 -36.43 -14.72 -12.56
CA LYS A 529 -37.18 -15.97 -12.33
C LYS A 529 -37.63 -16.12 -10.87
N LEU A 530 -38.11 -15.02 -10.29
CA LEU A 530 -38.66 -14.97 -8.94
C LEU A 530 -40.20 -15.05 -8.98
N PRO A 531 -40.85 -15.73 -8.02
CA PRO A 531 -42.31 -15.80 -7.94
C PRO A 531 -42.94 -14.41 -7.69
N ILE A 532 -43.65 -13.89 -8.70
CA ILE A 532 -44.21 -12.53 -8.73
C ILE A 532 -45.03 -12.24 -7.48
N GLU A 533 -45.93 -13.15 -7.08
CA GLU A 533 -46.82 -13.02 -5.92
C GLU A 533 -46.09 -12.76 -4.59
N LYS A 534 -44.82 -13.19 -4.49
CA LYS A 534 -44.01 -13.01 -3.29
C LYS A 534 -43.32 -11.64 -3.24
N TYR A 535 -43.00 -11.06 -4.38
CA TYR A 535 -42.09 -9.90 -4.48
C TYR A 535 -42.78 -8.63 -4.95
N VAL A 536 -43.91 -8.73 -5.64
CA VAL A 536 -44.74 -7.60 -6.07
C VAL A 536 -45.75 -7.29 -4.97
N ILE A 537 -45.29 -6.59 -3.94
CA ILE A 537 -46.07 -6.23 -2.76
C ILE A 537 -46.43 -4.75 -2.82
N ASP A 538 -47.72 -4.42 -2.76
CA ASP A 538 -48.21 -3.04 -2.93
C ASP A 538 -47.63 -2.06 -1.89
N SER A 539 -47.47 -2.48 -0.63
CA SER A 539 -46.84 -1.65 0.41
C SER A 539 -45.36 -1.36 0.12
N ALA A 540 -44.62 -2.33 -0.41
CA ALA A 540 -43.22 -2.14 -0.80
C ALA A 540 -43.10 -1.23 -2.02
N ILE A 541 -43.99 -1.37 -3.00
CA ILE A 541 -44.06 -0.49 -4.18
C ILE A 541 -44.38 0.95 -3.75
N GLU A 542 -45.34 1.12 -2.84
CA GLU A 542 -45.68 2.44 -2.31
C GLU A 542 -44.49 3.08 -1.56
N LYS A 543 -43.78 2.32 -0.74
CA LYS A 543 -42.56 2.77 -0.07
C LYS A 543 -41.52 3.23 -1.09
N PHE A 544 -41.15 2.36 -2.03
CA PHE A 544 -40.10 2.63 -3.02
C PHE A 544 -40.48 3.75 -4.00
N SER A 545 -41.75 3.86 -4.38
CA SER A 545 -42.27 4.97 -5.20
C SER A 545 -41.96 6.35 -4.59
N ARG A 546 -42.12 6.47 -3.26
CA ARG A 546 -41.91 7.73 -2.53
C ARG A 546 -40.45 8.04 -2.21
N GLN A 547 -39.62 7.00 -2.05
CA GLN A 547 -38.23 7.16 -1.59
C GLN A 547 -37.17 6.91 -2.67
N ALA A 548 -37.58 6.55 -3.88
CA ALA A 548 -36.66 6.26 -4.98
C ALA A 548 -35.68 7.42 -5.17
N PHE A 549 -34.39 7.10 -5.11
CA PHE A 549 -33.27 8.03 -5.30
C PHE A 549 -33.14 9.14 -4.25
N ALA A 550 -33.98 9.13 -3.22
CA ALA A 550 -33.85 10.02 -2.09
C ALA A 550 -32.65 9.60 -1.24
N GLU A 551 -31.91 10.59 -0.75
CA GLU A 551 -30.78 10.35 0.14
C GLU A 551 -31.23 10.38 1.61
N PHE A 552 -30.88 9.34 2.37
CA PHE A 552 -31.25 9.22 3.78
C PHE A 552 -30.00 8.92 4.61
N MET A 553 -29.57 9.91 5.38
CA MET A 553 -28.27 9.91 6.09
C MET A 553 -27.98 8.65 6.90
N PRO A 554 -28.92 8.08 7.68
CA PRO A 554 -28.64 6.83 8.41
C PRO A 554 -28.27 5.67 7.49
N THR A 555 -28.93 5.56 6.33
CA THR A 555 -28.62 4.54 5.34
C THR A 555 -27.30 4.85 4.64
N SER A 556 -27.00 6.13 4.35
CA SER A 556 -25.70 6.54 3.81
C SER A 556 -24.55 6.13 4.73
N ALA A 557 -24.69 6.33 6.04
CA ALA A 557 -23.68 5.95 7.03
C ALA A 557 -23.48 4.43 7.12
N ILE A 558 -24.58 3.67 7.07
CA ILE A 558 -24.53 2.21 7.05
C ILE A 558 -23.82 1.71 5.79
N ILE A 559 -24.27 2.14 4.60
CA ILE A 559 -23.69 1.69 3.32
C ILE A 559 -22.23 2.13 3.21
N GLY A 560 -21.92 3.39 3.50
CA GLY A 560 -20.55 3.91 3.42
C GLY A 560 -19.60 3.21 4.39
N GLY A 561 -20.08 2.88 5.59
CA GLY A 561 -19.33 2.06 6.55
C GLY A 561 -19.06 0.64 6.03
N TYR A 562 -20.08 -0.05 5.50
CA TYR A 562 -19.91 -1.39 4.93
C TYR A 562 -18.94 -1.41 3.74
N VAL A 563 -19.00 -0.42 2.85
CA VAL A 563 -18.07 -0.33 1.70
C VAL A 563 -16.62 -0.21 2.19
N VAL A 564 -16.33 0.73 3.09
CA VAL A 564 -14.94 0.92 3.56
C VAL A 564 -14.45 -0.26 4.39
N GLN A 565 -15.33 -0.87 5.19
CA GLN A 565 -14.99 -2.10 5.91
C GLN A 565 -14.64 -3.25 4.96
N ASP A 566 -15.40 -3.42 3.87
CA ASP A 566 -15.12 -4.46 2.89
C ASP A 566 -13.82 -4.20 2.13
N ILE A 567 -13.50 -2.94 1.81
CA ILE A 567 -12.21 -2.54 1.25
C ILE A 567 -11.06 -2.91 2.21
N ILE A 568 -11.21 -2.67 3.51
CA ILE A 568 -10.22 -3.07 4.51
C ILE A 568 -10.10 -4.60 4.59
N HIS A 569 -11.20 -5.35 4.47
CA HIS A 569 -11.17 -6.81 4.39
C HIS A 569 -10.47 -7.33 3.13
N PHE A 570 -10.74 -6.71 1.98
CA PHE A 570 -10.06 -6.99 0.73
C PHE A 570 -8.55 -6.74 0.86
N LEU A 571 -8.16 -5.56 1.33
CA LEU A 571 -6.76 -5.20 1.54
C LEU A 571 -6.09 -6.05 2.63
N SER A 572 -6.82 -6.52 3.65
CA SER A 572 -6.26 -7.43 4.67
C SER A 572 -6.13 -8.88 4.20
N LYS A 573 -6.61 -9.21 2.98
CA LYS A 573 -6.68 -10.59 2.48
C LYS A 573 -7.50 -11.50 3.39
N ASN A 574 -8.58 -10.96 3.94
CA ASN A 574 -9.52 -11.65 4.81
C ASN A 574 -10.60 -12.39 3.99
N ASP A 575 -11.23 -13.40 4.56
CA ASP A 575 -12.31 -14.18 3.93
C ASP A 575 -13.70 -13.54 4.06
N LEU A 576 -13.82 -12.49 4.90
CA LEU A 576 -15.06 -11.74 5.16
C LEU A 576 -15.34 -10.66 4.10
N ILE A 577 -15.41 -11.05 2.83
CA ILE A 577 -15.71 -10.14 1.70
C ILE A 577 -17.16 -10.27 1.20
N ILE A 578 -17.74 -9.16 0.72
CA ILE A 578 -19.01 -9.14 0.00
C ILE A 578 -18.81 -9.77 -1.38
N ASN A 579 -19.41 -10.93 -1.61
CA ASN A 579 -19.41 -11.62 -2.90
C ASN A 579 -20.85 -11.98 -3.29
N ASN A 580 -21.52 -11.16 -4.10
CA ASN A 580 -21.06 -9.94 -4.76
C ASN A 580 -22.10 -8.81 -4.75
N LEU A 581 -23.25 -9.03 -4.10
CA LEU A 581 -24.26 -8.01 -3.85
C LEU A 581 -24.67 -8.04 -2.37
N LEU A 582 -24.70 -6.88 -1.74
CA LEU A 582 -25.34 -6.65 -0.45
C LEU A 582 -26.54 -5.72 -0.66
N ILE A 583 -27.68 -6.08 -0.08
CA ILE A 583 -28.86 -5.20 0.00
C ILE A 583 -29.10 -4.90 1.46
N TYR A 584 -29.16 -3.62 1.81
CA TYR A 584 -29.62 -3.17 3.12
C TYR A 584 -31.12 -2.87 3.06
N ASP A 585 -31.87 -3.57 3.91
CA ASP A 585 -33.31 -3.41 4.06
C ASP A 585 -33.60 -2.84 5.46
N ALA A 586 -34.09 -1.60 5.49
CA ALA A 586 -34.30 -0.89 6.75
C ALA A 586 -35.48 -1.42 7.57
N ASP A 587 -36.47 -2.08 6.94
CA ASP A 587 -37.66 -2.55 7.67
C ASP A 587 -37.32 -3.77 8.54
N ASP A 588 -36.33 -4.55 8.12
CA ASP A 588 -35.81 -5.72 8.85
C ASP A 588 -34.48 -5.44 9.56
N VAL A 589 -33.92 -4.23 9.39
CA VAL A 589 -32.59 -3.83 9.86
C VAL A 589 -31.54 -4.90 9.50
N SER A 590 -31.59 -5.37 8.25
CA SER A 590 -30.76 -6.48 7.78
C SER A 590 -29.99 -6.11 6.51
N ALA A 591 -28.81 -6.72 6.36
CA ALA A 591 -27.93 -6.53 5.22
C ALA A 591 -27.55 -7.88 4.58
N PRO A 592 -28.50 -8.66 4.03
CA PRO A 592 -28.20 -9.96 3.42
C PRO A 592 -27.22 -9.83 2.25
N ILE A 593 -26.14 -10.62 2.29
CA ILE A 593 -25.22 -10.82 1.17
C ILE A 593 -25.78 -11.91 0.25
N SER A 594 -25.89 -11.59 -1.03
CA SER A 594 -26.34 -12.49 -2.09
C SER A 594 -25.24 -12.66 -3.13
N GLN A 595 -24.88 -13.92 -3.41
CA GLN A 595 -24.03 -14.26 -4.54
C GLN A 595 -24.94 -14.51 -5.75
N ILE A 596 -24.97 -13.55 -6.68
CA ILE A 596 -25.95 -13.52 -7.78
C ILE A 596 -25.36 -13.96 -9.11
#